data_AF-K9MX74-F1
#
_entry.id   AF-K9MX74-F1
#
_cell.length_a   1.000
_cell.length_b   1.000
_cell.length_c   1.000
_cell.angle_alpha   90.00
_cell.angle_beta   90.00
_cell.angle_gamma   90.00
#
_symmetry.space_group_name_H-M   'P 1'
#
loop_
_entity.id
_entity.type
_entity.pdbx_description
1 polymer ?
#
loop_
_entity_poly.entity_id
_entity_poly.type
_entity_poly.pdbx_seq_one_letter_code
_entity_poly.pdbx_strand_id
1 'polypeptide(L)'
;WENELELTDHIELARFFRTTYGPTGAFNAKPFEGGRSWAGARPELRAIAYDSRGVAAHMGSLRRFIKVGSVDVLVAELGLYGVRPDLEGFGIGHSIRAIYPVLQELRVPFAF
;
A
#
# COMPACT_ATOMS: atom_id res chain seq x y z
N TRP A 1 7.12 12.50 8.72
CA TRP A 1 6.64 11.12 8.55
C TRP A 1 6.29 10.95 7.08
N GLU A 2 6.77 9.87 6.45
CA GLU A 2 7.07 9.76 5.01
C GLU A 2 8.16 10.73 4.52
N ASN A 3 9.17 11.01 5.36
CA ASN A 3 10.29 11.90 4.99
C ASN A 3 11.18 11.32 3.88
N GLU A 4 10.90 10.09 3.45
CA GLU A 4 11.63 9.37 2.41
C GLU A 4 10.97 9.53 1.03
N LEU A 5 9.76 10.11 0.97
CA LEU A 5 9.06 10.38 -0.29
C LEU A 5 9.05 11.88 -0.57
N GLU A 6 9.46 12.23 -1.77
CA GLU A 6 9.35 13.57 -2.31
C GLU A 6 7.97 13.80 -2.94
N LEU A 7 7.66 15.06 -3.23
CA LEU A 7 6.41 15.42 -3.93
C LEU A 7 6.22 14.64 -5.24
N THR A 8 7.32 14.41 -5.97
CA THR A 8 7.30 13.65 -7.23
C THR A 8 6.87 12.20 -7.02
N ASP A 9 7.29 11.57 -5.93
CA ASP A 9 6.91 10.19 -5.60
C ASP A 9 5.42 10.10 -5.27
N HIS A 10 4.90 11.07 -4.52
CA HIS A 10 3.46 11.14 -4.22
C HIS A 10 2.63 11.32 -5.49
N ILE A 11 3.08 12.15 -6.43
CA ILE A 11 2.41 12.35 -7.73
C ILE A 11 2.43 11.06 -8.55
N GLU A 12 3.56 10.34 -8.57
CA GLU A 12 3.67 9.06 -9.28
C GLU A 12 2.78 7.98 -8.66
N LEU A 13 2.81 7.83 -7.34
CA LEU A 13 1.95 6.89 -6.61
C LEU A 13 0.47 7.21 -6.82
N ALA A 14 0.08 8.48 -6.79
CA ALA A 14 -1.28 8.91 -7.08
C ALA A 14 -1.72 8.49 -8.49
N ARG A 15 -0.85 8.67 -9.50
CA ARG A 15 -1.10 8.20 -10.87
C ARG A 15 -1.24 6.67 -10.91
N PHE A 16 -0.33 5.96 -10.27
CA PHE A 16 -0.37 4.50 -10.15
C PHE A 16 -1.70 4.01 -9.56
N PHE A 17 -2.16 4.59 -8.44
CA PHE A 17 -3.42 4.20 -7.82
C PHE A 17 -4.64 4.54 -8.68
N ARG A 18 -4.64 5.68 -9.38
CA ARG A 18 -5.71 6.00 -10.34
C ARG A 18 -5.79 4.99 -11.47
N THR A 19 -4.64 4.58 -12.02
CA THR A 19 -4.58 3.56 -13.08
C THR A 19 -5.00 2.19 -12.58
N THR A 20 -4.61 1.83 -11.36
CA THR A 20 -4.89 0.49 -10.79
C THR A 20 -6.33 0.36 -10.30
N TYR A 21 -6.89 1.41 -9.66
CA TYR A 21 -8.24 1.36 -9.10
C TYR A 21 -9.33 1.98 -9.97
N GLY A 22 -8.96 2.79 -10.97
CA GLY A 22 -9.92 3.35 -11.94
C GLY A 22 -10.82 2.31 -12.60
N PRO A 23 -10.30 1.17 -13.07
CA PRO A 23 -11.10 0.11 -13.67
C PRO A 23 -12.15 -0.51 -12.73
N THR A 24 -11.96 -0.43 -11.41
CA THR A 24 -12.92 -0.95 -10.42
C THR A 24 -14.01 0.07 -10.05
N GLY A 25 -13.93 1.28 -10.60
CA GLY A 25 -14.93 2.34 -10.46
C GLY A 25 -14.32 3.71 -10.22
N ALA A 26 -14.92 4.75 -10.79
CA ALA A 26 -14.43 6.14 -10.67
C ALA A 26 -14.34 6.59 -9.19
N PHE A 27 -15.23 6.09 -8.33
CA PHE A 27 -15.19 6.37 -6.90
C PHE A 27 -13.89 5.89 -6.23
N ASN A 28 -13.33 4.76 -6.66
CA ASN A 28 -12.11 4.20 -6.08
C ASN A 28 -10.85 4.95 -6.51
N ALA A 29 -10.86 5.60 -7.67
CA ALA A 29 -9.76 6.44 -8.14
C ALA A 29 -9.82 7.88 -7.61
N LYS A 30 -10.99 8.37 -7.22
CA LYS A 30 -11.23 9.76 -6.75
C LYS A 30 -10.31 10.19 -5.60
N PRO A 31 -9.97 9.35 -4.59
CA PRO A 31 -9.09 9.77 -3.51
C PRO A 31 -7.70 10.20 -3.99
N PHE A 32 -7.26 9.77 -5.17
CA PHE A 32 -5.91 9.95 -5.68
C PHE A 32 -5.77 11.12 -6.67
N GLU A 33 -6.77 12.01 -6.71
CA GLU A 33 -6.69 13.28 -7.42
C GLU A 33 -5.73 14.27 -6.71
N GLY A 34 -5.18 15.22 -7.45
CA GLY A 34 -4.32 16.27 -6.88
C GLY A 34 -3.00 15.79 -6.26
N GLY A 35 -2.54 14.58 -6.60
CA GLY A 35 -1.28 14.02 -6.09
C GLY A 35 -1.38 13.34 -4.72
N ARG A 36 -2.60 13.11 -4.20
CA ARG A 36 -2.77 12.34 -2.96
C ARG A 36 -2.45 10.86 -3.21
N SER A 37 -1.57 10.28 -2.40
CA SER A 37 -1.07 8.90 -2.55
C SER A 37 -1.59 7.93 -1.47
N TRP A 38 -2.76 8.24 -0.88
CA TRP A 38 -3.45 7.42 0.10
C TRP A 38 -4.96 7.68 0.10
N ALA A 39 -5.72 6.71 0.61
CA ALA A 39 -7.17 6.79 0.75
C ALA A 39 -7.58 6.24 2.13
N GLY A 40 -8.41 6.99 2.87
CA GLY A 40 -8.79 6.63 4.24
C GLY A 40 -7.68 6.91 5.25
N ALA A 41 -6.72 5.99 5.36
CA ALA A 41 -5.57 6.12 6.27
C ALA A 41 -4.27 6.29 5.49
N ARG A 42 -3.37 7.13 6.00
CA ARG A 42 -2.01 7.24 5.45
C ARG A 42 -1.18 6.06 5.97
N PRO A 43 -0.44 5.34 5.11
CA PRO A 43 0.49 4.31 5.54
C PRO A 43 1.54 4.84 6.52
N GLU A 44 1.98 3.96 7.41
CA GLU A 44 3.17 4.16 8.25
C GLU A 44 4.41 3.63 7.52
N LEU A 45 4.28 2.50 6.81
CA LEU A 45 5.31 1.90 5.97
C LEU A 45 4.74 1.57 4.60
N ARG A 46 5.62 1.55 3.59
CA ARG A 46 5.27 1.17 2.22
C ARG A 46 6.30 0.22 1.65
N ALA A 47 5.83 -0.81 0.96
CA ALA A 47 6.63 -1.58 0.02
C ALA A 47 6.27 -1.09 -1.39
N ILE A 48 7.25 -0.58 -2.12
CA ILE A 48 7.06 -0.05 -3.48
C ILE A 48 8.02 -0.78 -4.41
N ALA A 49 7.47 -1.43 -5.43
CA ALA A 49 8.25 -2.07 -6.47
C ALA A 49 8.31 -1.16 -7.70
N TYR A 50 9.48 -1.10 -8.33
CA TYR A 50 9.72 -0.29 -9.52
C TYR A 50 10.22 -1.15 -10.67
N ASP A 51 9.87 -0.77 -11.89
CA ASP A 51 10.52 -1.20 -13.13
C ASP A 51 10.94 0.01 -13.95
N SER A 52 11.41 -0.19 -15.19
CA SER A 52 11.83 0.90 -16.08
C SER A 52 10.70 1.87 -16.48
N ARG A 53 9.44 1.58 -16.13
CA ARG A 53 8.27 2.45 -16.38
C ARG A 53 7.69 3.05 -15.10
N GLY A 54 8.41 2.95 -13.99
CA GLY A 54 8.03 3.52 -12.71
C GLY A 54 7.42 2.51 -11.75
N VAL A 55 6.49 2.96 -10.91
CA VAL A 55 5.83 2.09 -9.91
C VAL A 55 5.13 0.92 -10.60
N ALA A 56 5.56 -0.30 -10.23
CA ALA A 56 5.07 -1.57 -10.74
C ALA A 56 4.07 -2.22 -9.77
N ALA A 57 4.29 -2.09 -8.46
CA ALA A 57 3.39 -2.58 -7.43
C ALA A 57 3.55 -1.79 -6.13
N HIS A 58 2.52 -1.79 -5.28
CA HIS A 58 2.53 -1.12 -3.99
C HIS A 58 1.80 -1.94 -2.92
N MET A 59 2.27 -1.86 -1.68
CA MET A 59 1.51 -2.19 -0.46
C MET A 59 1.83 -1.17 0.62
N GLY A 60 0.80 -0.63 1.27
CA GLY A 60 0.92 0.15 2.49
C GLY A 60 0.66 -0.71 3.72
N SER A 61 1.32 -0.38 4.83
CA SER A 61 1.08 -0.98 6.14
C SER A 61 0.98 0.10 7.20
N LEU A 62 0.10 -0.12 8.18
CA LEU A 62 0.06 0.67 9.40
C LEU A 62 -0.33 -0.18 10.60
N ARG A 63 0.15 0.19 11.78
CA ARG A 63 -0.19 -0.51 13.01
C ARG A 63 -1.56 -0.07 13.53
N ARG A 64 -2.38 -1.02 13.97
CA ARG A 64 -3.64 -0.76 14.69
C ARG A 64 -3.77 -1.70 15.88
N PHE A 65 -4.51 -1.25 16.89
CA PHE A 65 -5.04 -2.14 17.90
C PHE A 65 -6.42 -2.65 17.46
N ILE A 66 -6.62 -3.95 17.53
CA ILE A 66 -7.94 -4.57 17.40
C ILE A 66 -8.29 -5.26 18.71
N LYS A 67 -9.59 -5.42 18.98
CA LYS A 67 -10.07 -6.21 20.13
C LYS A 67 -10.22 -7.67 19.75
N VAL A 68 -9.55 -8.54 20.50
CA VAL A 68 -9.75 -10.00 20.45
C VAL A 68 -10.27 -10.43 21.82
N GLY A 69 -11.59 -10.66 21.91
CA GLY A 69 -12.26 -10.79 23.21
C GLY A 69 -12.15 -9.50 24.02
N SER A 70 -11.49 -9.57 25.17
CA SER A 70 -11.24 -8.41 26.06
C SER A 70 -9.84 -7.80 25.91
N VAL A 71 -8.98 -8.35 25.05
CA VAL A 71 -7.57 -7.93 24.91
C VAL A 71 -7.40 -7.05 23.67
N ASP A 72 -6.68 -5.94 23.83
CA ASP A 72 -6.21 -5.14 22.70
C ASP A 72 -4.92 -5.75 22.13
N VAL A 73 -4.95 -6.09 20.85
CA VAL A 73 -3.84 -6.73 20.14
C VAL A 73 -3.33 -5.78 19.06
N LEU A 74 -2.03 -5.45 19.11
CA LEU A 74 -1.36 -4.69 18.07
C LEU A 74 -1.19 -5.57 16.83
N VAL A 75 -1.76 -5.17 15.70
CA VAL A 75 -1.69 -5.85 14.41
C VAL A 75 -1.25 -4.88 13.32
N ALA A 76 -0.88 -5.41 12.16
CA ALA A 76 -0.68 -4.60 10.95
C ALA A 76 -1.93 -4.66 10.05
N GLU A 77 -2.43 -3.50 9.65
CA GLU A 77 -3.39 -3.38 8.57
C GLU A 77 -2.63 -3.18 7.26
N LEU A 78 -2.91 -4.01 6.27
CA LEU A 78 -2.39 -3.90 4.91
C LEU A 78 -3.43 -3.21 4.03
N GLY A 79 -2.98 -2.32 3.17
CA GLY A 79 -3.87 -1.55 2.33
C GLY A 79 -3.15 -0.88 1.18
N LEU A 80 -3.90 -0.19 0.34
CA LEU A 80 -3.37 0.40 -0.89
C LEU A 80 -2.58 -0.64 -1.73
N TYR A 81 -3.05 -1.89 -1.74
CA TYR A 81 -2.44 -2.95 -2.52
C TYR A 81 -2.76 -2.76 -4.01
N GLY A 82 -1.76 -2.89 -4.86
CA GLY A 82 -1.97 -2.88 -6.30
C GLY A 82 -0.78 -3.41 -7.07
N VAL A 83 -1.05 -3.97 -8.24
CA VAL A 83 -0.07 -4.27 -9.29
C VAL A 83 -0.51 -3.48 -10.52
N ARG A 84 0.44 -2.88 -11.24
CA ARG A 84 0.11 -2.12 -12.44
C ARG A 84 -0.58 -3.04 -13.46
N PRO A 85 -1.66 -2.62 -14.14
CA PRO A 85 -2.51 -3.52 -14.93
C PRO A 85 -1.79 -4.37 -15.97
N ASP A 86 -0.74 -3.84 -16.60
CA ASP A 86 0.01 -4.53 -17.62
C ASP A 86 0.99 -5.61 -17.06
N LEU A 87 1.14 -5.65 -15.74
CA LEU A 87 1.93 -6.63 -15.00
C LEU A 87 1.06 -7.61 -14.18
N GLU A 88 -0.27 -7.48 -14.26
CA GLU A 88 -1.17 -8.47 -13.67
C GLU A 88 -1.00 -9.83 -14.35
N GLY A 89 -1.20 -10.92 -13.60
CA GLY A 89 -1.02 -12.28 -14.10
C GLY A 89 0.43 -12.79 -14.13
N PHE A 90 1.45 -11.93 -13.97
CA PHE A 90 2.86 -12.33 -13.91
C PHE A 90 3.35 -12.76 -12.52
N GLY A 91 2.43 -12.91 -11.57
CA GLY A 91 2.76 -13.37 -10.21
C GLY A 91 3.42 -12.32 -9.31
N ILE A 92 3.52 -11.05 -9.73
CA ILE A 92 4.08 -9.95 -8.90
C ILE A 92 3.39 -9.84 -7.55
N GLY A 93 2.10 -10.16 -7.46
CA GLY A 93 1.39 -10.17 -6.17
C GLY A 93 2.04 -11.07 -5.10
N HIS A 94 2.80 -12.10 -5.48
CA HIS A 94 3.54 -12.94 -4.54
C HIS A 94 4.75 -12.24 -3.91
N SER A 95 5.26 -11.15 -4.52
CA SER A 95 6.33 -10.34 -3.96
C SER A 95 5.90 -9.62 -2.69
N ILE A 96 4.60 -9.64 -2.35
CA ILE A 96 4.08 -9.09 -1.11
C ILE A 96 4.76 -9.65 0.14
N ARG A 97 5.29 -10.88 0.06
CA ARG A 97 6.07 -11.49 1.14
C ARG A 97 7.33 -10.69 1.51
N ALA A 98 7.80 -9.78 0.66
CA ALA A 98 8.88 -8.87 0.98
C ALA A 98 8.61 -7.99 2.21
N ILE A 99 7.34 -7.79 2.59
CA ILE A 99 6.98 -7.03 3.80
C ILE A 99 7.15 -7.84 5.09
N TYR A 100 7.35 -9.17 5.00
CA TYR A 100 7.37 -10.04 6.17
C TYR A 100 8.45 -9.70 7.21
N PRO A 101 9.71 -9.40 6.83
CA PRO A 101 10.73 -8.97 7.80
C PRO A 101 10.31 -7.72 8.57
N VAL A 102 9.68 -6.76 7.88
CA VAL A 102 9.18 -5.53 8.49
C VAL A 102 8.08 -5.83 9.52
N LEU A 103 7.15 -6.74 9.19
CA LEU A 103 6.11 -7.16 10.14
C LEU A 103 6.70 -7.83 11.40
N GLN A 104 7.78 -8.61 11.24
CA GLN A 104 8.50 -9.21 12.37
C GLN A 104 9.15 -8.15 13.26
N GLU A 105 9.78 -7.13 12.67
CA GLU A 105 10.38 -6.02 13.40
C GLU A 105 9.33 -5.21 14.19
N LEU A 106 8.13 -5.03 13.63
CA LEU A 106 7.01 -4.40 14.32
C LEU A 106 6.41 -5.25 15.45
N ARG A 107 6.83 -6.52 15.58
CA ARG A 107 6.36 -7.48 16.60
C ARG A 107 4.84 -7.66 16.62
N VAL A 108 4.22 -7.57 15.44
CA VAL A 108 2.79 -7.85 15.28
C VAL A 108 2.56 -9.34 15.05
N PRO A 109 1.53 -9.96 15.64
CA PRO A 109 1.30 -11.38 15.52
C PRO A 109 0.74 -11.78 14.14
N PHE A 110 0.07 -10.85 13.44
CA PHE A 110 -0.43 -11.04 12.08
C PHE A 110 -0.75 -9.71 11.41
N ALA A 111 -1.03 -9.79 10.10
CA ALA A 111 -1.52 -8.69 9.29
C ALA A 111 -2.78 -9.11 8.51
N PHE A 112 -3.65 -8.16 8.17
CA PHE A 112 -4.91 -8.41 7.43
C PHE A 112 -5.13 -7.37 6.33
#